data_AF-A0A165Q4A3-F1
#
_entry.id   AF-A0A165Q4A3-F1
#
_cell.length_a   1.000
_cell.length_b   1.000
_cell.length_c   1.000
_cell.angle_alpha   90.00
_cell.angle_beta   90.00
_cell.angle_gamma   90.00
#
_symmetry.space_group_name_H-M   'P 1'
#
loop_
_entity.id
_entity.type
_entity.pdbx_description
1 polymer ?
#
loop_
_entity_poly.entity_id
_entity_poly.type
_entity_poly.pdbx_seq_one_letter_code
_entity_poly.pdbx_strand_id
1 'polypeptide(L)'
;MPGTTSGPSNSSQWILPVNALRYTPSQTTSDITLEKELYDRARGVEFLFRMGVALQLPLSALYTAAVWFHRFYMRYSMEDYHRQEVAAACLFLATKTEECGRKLRDVAKVLCAKTVNMPVADLPDDFKDQDQYQNAILQTEEVLLEALCFDFVVDSPHAELVDLFDVRQDSLELEECAWSIANDTARTPLCVLFPARIIAAACYILAQHAIEGPQSPSLDVRIASPAPSASLPTPPSHKVMPPEASRFAIEHFGFNEVDLVSVAEVLNIILEFYGAQDLQTATHLGPVAAIPPPKISTSREKMYTSFSHLNSHRHLQAAASGDTSGSPASSHGASTPGNPQSRGWKPVRGSG
;
A
#
# COMPACT_ATOMS: atom_id res chain seq x y z
N MET A 1 41.03 -12.62 7.83
CA MET A 1 40.81 -11.46 8.72
C MET A 1 41.89 -10.44 8.41
N PRO A 2 41.59 -9.14 8.24
CA PRO A 2 40.47 -8.39 8.80
C PRO A 2 39.29 -8.32 7.81
N GLY A 3 38.02 -8.34 8.18
CA GLY A 3 37.42 -7.75 9.37
C GLY A 3 36.71 -6.46 8.95
N THR A 4 35.76 -6.57 8.01
CA THR A 4 34.92 -5.44 7.61
C THR A 4 34.02 -5.10 8.79
N THR A 5 34.42 -4.08 9.53
CA THR A 5 33.61 -3.49 10.58
C THR A 5 32.31 -2.99 9.96
N SER A 6 31.21 -3.69 10.23
CA SER A 6 29.87 -3.16 10.03
C SER A 6 29.77 -1.83 10.77
N GLY A 7 29.62 -0.75 10.00
CA GLY A 7 29.29 0.55 10.55
C GLY A 7 28.00 0.48 11.38
N PRO A 8 27.72 1.47 12.23
CA PRO A 8 26.49 1.51 13.00
C PRO A 8 25.32 1.37 12.03
N SER A 9 24.43 0.41 12.31
CA SER A 9 23.23 0.15 11.51
C SER A 9 22.53 1.48 11.24
N ASN A 10 22.57 1.95 10.00
CA ASN A 10 21.86 3.15 9.56
C ASN A 10 20.38 2.95 9.92
N SER A 11 19.93 3.57 11.00
CA SER A 11 18.51 3.79 11.23
C SER A 11 18.02 4.55 10.00
N SER A 12 17.32 3.85 9.10
CA SER A 12 16.81 4.44 7.86
C SER A 12 16.04 5.69 8.24
N GLN A 13 16.48 6.85 7.73
CA GLN A 13 15.91 8.18 8.02
C GLN A 13 14.38 8.24 7.78
N TRP A 14 13.85 7.24 7.07
CA TRP A 14 12.47 7.10 6.64
C TRP A 14 11.62 6.21 7.53
N ILE A 15 12.19 5.53 8.53
CA ILE A 15 11.44 4.71 9.48
C ILE A 15 11.12 5.56 10.71
N LEU A 16 9.88 6.03 10.78
CA LEU A 16 9.37 6.94 11.79
C LEU A 16 8.52 6.17 12.81
N PRO A 17 8.48 6.63 14.07
CA PRO A 17 7.58 6.04 15.06
C PRO A 17 6.12 6.28 14.63
N VAL A 18 5.22 5.33 14.92
CA VAL A 18 3.80 5.41 14.50
C VAL A 18 3.11 6.70 14.97
N ASN A 19 3.49 7.23 16.13
CA ASN A 19 2.96 8.48 16.66
C ASN A 19 3.34 9.72 15.83
N ALA A 20 4.37 9.65 14.97
CA ALA A 20 4.76 10.74 14.07
C ALA A 20 3.63 11.12 13.10
N LEU A 21 2.73 10.18 12.78
CA LEU A 21 1.55 10.47 11.97
C LEU A 21 0.61 11.51 12.59
N ARG A 22 0.64 11.73 13.92
CA ARG A 22 -0.16 12.77 14.59
C ARG A 22 0.45 14.17 14.49
N TYR A 23 1.65 14.27 13.95
CA TYR A 23 2.43 15.49 13.87
C TYR A 23 2.89 15.76 12.42
N THR A 24 2.18 15.19 11.44
CA THR A 24 2.42 15.53 10.03
C THR A 24 2.15 17.02 9.80
N PRO A 25 2.73 17.62 8.75
CA PRO A 25 2.40 18.98 8.35
C PRO A 25 0.90 19.16 8.09
N SER A 26 0.24 18.19 7.44
CA SER A 26 -1.21 18.23 7.24
C SER A 26 -1.99 18.47 8.54
N GLN A 27 -1.59 17.81 9.63
CA GLN A 27 -2.23 18.00 10.94
C GLN A 27 -1.78 19.29 11.64
N THR A 28 -0.49 19.65 11.55
CA THR A 28 0.09 20.72 12.36
C THR A 28 -0.01 22.11 11.75
N THR A 29 -0.14 22.22 10.43
CA THR A 29 -0.20 23.49 9.70
C THR A 29 -1.53 23.74 9.01
N SER A 30 -2.29 22.68 8.70
CA SER A 30 -3.49 22.75 7.84
C SER A 30 -4.75 22.19 8.49
N ASP A 31 -4.70 21.82 9.78
CA ASP A 31 -5.82 21.26 10.55
C ASP A 31 -6.52 20.04 9.88
N ILE A 32 -5.82 19.31 9.02
CA ILE A 32 -6.32 18.07 8.40
C ILE A 32 -6.19 16.95 9.43
N THR A 33 -7.31 16.30 9.78
CA THR A 33 -7.28 15.19 10.73
C THR A 33 -6.51 13.99 10.17
N LEU A 34 -5.89 13.20 11.05
CA LEU A 34 -5.18 11.98 10.67
C LEU A 34 -6.05 11.04 9.82
N GLU A 35 -7.32 10.84 10.18
CA GLU A 35 -8.22 9.95 9.43
C GLU A 35 -8.44 10.45 7.99
N LYS A 36 -8.60 11.76 7.83
CA LYS A 36 -8.75 12.40 6.52
C LYS A 36 -7.47 12.28 5.71
N GLU A 37 -6.32 12.53 6.33
CA GLU A 37 -5.02 12.40 5.67
C GLU A 37 -4.76 10.96 5.21
N LEU A 38 -5.00 9.96 6.06
CA LEU A 38 -4.83 8.55 5.71
C LEU A 38 -5.76 8.11 4.58
N TYR A 39 -7.01 8.62 4.57
CA TYR A 39 -7.93 8.41 3.46
C TYR A 39 -7.41 9.04 2.17
N ASP A 40 -6.99 10.29 2.21
CA ASP A 40 -6.47 11.01 1.04
C ASP A 40 -5.15 10.40 0.52
N ARG A 41 -4.31 9.85 1.40
CA ARG A 41 -3.11 9.06 1.04
C ARG A 41 -3.49 7.80 0.27
N ALA A 42 -4.41 7.00 0.80
CA ALA A 42 -4.88 5.79 0.13
C ALA A 42 -5.49 6.11 -1.25
N ARG A 43 -6.27 7.19 -1.34
CA ARG A 43 -6.84 7.69 -2.61
C ARG A 43 -5.77 8.17 -3.60
N GLY A 44 -4.72 8.80 -3.08
CA GLY A 44 -3.58 9.28 -3.87
C GLY A 44 -2.79 8.13 -4.48
N VAL A 45 -2.46 7.11 -3.68
CA VAL A 45 -1.77 5.91 -4.17
C VAL A 45 -2.65 5.13 -5.16
N GLU A 46 -3.96 5.02 -4.93
CA GLU A 46 -4.84 4.37 -5.91
C GLU A 46 -4.85 5.13 -7.26
N PHE A 47 -4.87 6.46 -7.21
CA PHE A 47 -4.76 7.29 -8.41
C PHE A 47 -3.39 7.09 -9.10
N LEU A 48 -2.31 7.06 -8.32
CA LEU A 48 -0.95 6.77 -8.78
C LEU A 48 -0.89 5.44 -9.53
N PHE A 49 -1.43 4.36 -8.96
CA PHE A 49 -1.44 3.05 -9.60
C PHE A 49 -2.26 3.06 -10.91
N ARG A 50 -3.42 3.72 -10.92
CA ARG A 50 -4.24 3.87 -12.15
C ARG A 50 -3.51 4.63 -13.26
N MET A 51 -2.72 5.63 -12.92
CA MET A 51 -1.85 6.33 -13.87
C MET A 51 -0.72 5.43 -14.35
N GLY A 52 -0.04 4.77 -13.42
CA GLY A 52 1.09 3.90 -13.70
C GLY A 52 0.74 2.72 -14.63
N VAL A 53 -0.43 2.11 -14.45
CA VAL A 53 -0.95 1.08 -15.36
C VAL A 53 -1.21 1.66 -16.75
N ALA A 54 -1.79 2.86 -16.84
CA ALA A 54 -2.00 3.52 -18.13
C ALA A 54 -0.68 3.89 -18.83
N LEU A 55 0.37 4.15 -18.06
CA LEU A 55 1.74 4.35 -18.52
C LEU A 55 2.51 3.04 -18.74
N GLN A 56 1.91 1.87 -18.46
CA GLN A 56 2.56 0.56 -18.57
C GLN A 56 3.87 0.46 -17.77
N LEU A 57 3.86 0.97 -16.54
CA LEU A 57 5.02 0.87 -15.64
C LEU A 57 4.99 -0.47 -14.87
N PRO A 58 6.16 -1.06 -14.58
CA PRO A 58 6.24 -2.27 -13.77
C PRO A 58 5.85 -1.98 -12.32
N LEU A 59 5.38 -3.01 -11.61
CA LEU A 59 4.91 -2.90 -10.23
C LEU A 59 5.99 -2.37 -9.27
N SER A 60 7.26 -2.74 -9.48
CA SER A 60 8.39 -2.21 -8.69
C SER A 60 8.43 -0.69 -8.73
N ALA A 61 8.34 -0.10 -9.92
CA ALA A 61 8.34 1.35 -10.10
C ALA A 61 7.09 2.02 -9.47
N LEU A 62 5.93 1.36 -9.52
CA LEU A 62 4.72 1.86 -8.85
C LEU A 62 4.88 1.87 -7.33
N TYR A 63 5.50 0.82 -6.78
CA TYR A 63 5.77 0.72 -5.36
C TYR A 63 6.77 1.78 -4.90
N THR A 64 7.89 1.94 -5.62
CA THR A 64 8.88 3.01 -5.40
C THR A 64 8.22 4.40 -5.36
N ALA A 65 7.38 4.71 -6.36
CA ALA A 65 6.65 5.96 -6.42
C ALA A 65 5.67 6.14 -5.24
N ALA A 66 4.99 5.08 -4.79
CA ALA A 66 4.13 5.12 -3.61
C ALA A 66 4.90 5.37 -2.31
N VAL A 67 6.09 4.77 -2.15
CA VAL A 67 6.95 5.04 -0.99
C VAL A 67 7.36 6.51 -0.95
N TRP A 68 7.77 7.09 -2.07
CA TRP A 68 8.10 8.52 -2.14
C TRP A 68 6.90 9.42 -1.88
N PHE A 69 5.73 9.06 -2.38
CA PHE A 69 4.48 9.74 -2.06
C PHE A 69 4.23 9.77 -0.54
N HIS A 70 4.45 8.64 0.15
CA HIS A 70 4.31 8.59 1.60
C HIS A 70 5.37 9.41 2.33
N ARG A 71 6.64 9.34 1.90
CA ARG A 71 7.75 10.16 2.44
C ARG A 71 7.49 11.65 2.28
N PHE A 72 6.99 12.08 1.12
CA PHE A 72 6.69 13.47 0.80
C PHE A 72 5.71 14.08 1.82
N TYR A 73 4.60 13.40 2.09
CA TYR A 73 3.58 13.88 3.03
C TYR A 73 3.98 13.75 4.51
N MET A 74 5.15 13.18 4.82
CA MET A 74 5.75 13.34 6.15
C MET A 74 6.42 14.71 6.33
N ARG A 75 6.62 15.47 5.23
CA ARG A 75 7.34 16.76 5.21
C ARG A 75 6.53 17.92 4.62
N TYR A 76 5.48 17.64 3.86
CA TYR A 76 4.59 18.65 3.29
C TYR A 76 3.12 18.34 3.57
N SER A 77 2.29 19.39 3.60
CA SER A 77 0.84 19.28 3.83
C SER A 77 0.09 18.85 2.57
N MET A 78 -0.98 18.08 2.75
CA MET A 78 -1.94 17.77 1.68
C MET A 78 -2.78 18.97 1.23
N GLU A 79 -2.81 20.04 2.01
CA GLU A 79 -3.42 21.31 1.60
C GLU A 79 -2.55 22.03 0.58
N ASP A 80 -1.24 22.10 0.83
CA ASP A 80 -0.28 22.81 -0.02
C ASP A 80 -0.03 22.06 -1.34
N TYR A 81 0.02 20.73 -1.29
CA TYR A 81 0.33 19.89 -2.44
C TYR A 81 -0.75 18.84 -2.65
N HIS A 82 -1.52 19.00 -3.72
CA HIS A 82 -2.61 18.09 -4.02
C HIS A 82 -2.09 16.71 -4.45
N ARG A 83 -2.68 15.65 -3.89
CA ARG A 83 -2.27 14.24 -4.09
C ARG A 83 -2.13 13.79 -5.54
N GLN A 84 -2.88 14.37 -6.48
CA GLN A 84 -2.79 13.98 -7.90
C GLN A 84 -1.50 14.48 -8.55
N GLU A 85 -1.05 15.69 -8.20
CA GLU A 85 0.16 16.28 -8.74
C GLU A 85 1.40 15.60 -8.13
N VAL A 86 1.39 15.38 -6.82
CA VAL A 86 2.45 14.62 -6.13
C VAL A 86 2.55 13.19 -6.67
N ALA A 87 1.42 12.52 -6.91
CA ALA A 87 1.42 11.19 -7.53
C ALA A 87 2.05 11.18 -8.93
N ALA A 88 1.73 12.18 -9.76
CA ALA A 88 2.31 12.30 -11.10
C ALA A 88 3.81 12.61 -11.06
N ALA A 89 4.26 13.48 -10.15
CA ALA A 89 5.67 13.78 -9.94
C ALA A 89 6.45 12.55 -9.44
N CYS A 90 5.90 11.80 -8.49
CA CYS A 90 6.50 10.55 -8.01
C CYS A 90 6.65 9.53 -9.14
N LEU A 91 5.63 9.36 -9.99
CA LEU A 91 5.72 8.48 -11.16
C LEU A 91 6.74 8.95 -12.17
N PHE A 92 6.78 10.26 -12.46
CA PHE A 92 7.73 10.81 -13.41
C PHE A 92 9.17 10.60 -12.93
N LEU A 93 9.45 10.86 -11.66
CA LEU A 93 10.73 10.55 -11.03
C LEU A 93 11.05 9.05 -11.08
N ALA A 94 10.06 8.18 -10.83
CA ALA A 94 10.24 6.73 -10.84
C ALA A 94 10.61 6.24 -12.25
N THR A 95 10.04 6.84 -13.29
CA THR A 95 10.38 6.47 -14.68
C THR A 95 11.83 6.76 -15.06
N LYS A 96 12.48 7.70 -14.37
CA LYS A 96 13.88 8.07 -14.60
C LYS A 96 14.85 7.21 -13.80
N THR A 97 14.46 6.82 -12.59
CA THR A 97 15.30 6.07 -11.63
C THR A 97 15.22 4.56 -11.84
N GLU A 98 14.04 4.04 -12.21
CA GLU A 98 13.79 2.61 -12.49
C GLU A 98 13.99 2.25 -13.99
N GLU A 99 14.64 3.14 -14.75
CA GLU A 99 14.95 2.97 -16.18
C GLU A 99 13.74 2.62 -17.09
N CYS A 100 12.52 2.96 -16.66
CA CYS A 100 11.30 2.65 -17.41
C CYS A 100 11.07 3.61 -18.60
N GLY A 101 11.60 4.84 -18.52
CA GLY A 101 11.62 5.83 -19.60
C GLY A 101 10.23 6.27 -20.10
N ARG A 102 9.66 7.33 -19.53
CA ARG A 102 8.45 7.98 -20.06
C ARG A 102 8.69 9.46 -20.33
N LYS A 103 8.11 9.98 -21.41
CA LYS A 103 8.19 11.41 -21.71
C LYS A 103 7.25 12.16 -20.76
N LEU A 104 7.66 13.36 -20.34
CA LEU A 104 6.85 14.25 -19.51
C LEU A 104 5.46 14.49 -20.11
N ARG A 105 5.39 14.68 -21.44
CA ARG A 105 4.12 14.84 -22.17
C ARG A 105 3.16 13.68 -21.95
N ASP A 106 3.66 12.44 -21.94
CA ASP A 106 2.82 11.25 -21.79
C ASP A 106 2.28 11.15 -20.36
N VAL A 107 3.10 11.48 -19.36
CA VAL A 107 2.67 11.55 -17.95
C VAL A 107 1.62 12.65 -17.76
N ALA A 108 1.85 13.83 -18.33
CA ALA A 108 0.91 14.95 -18.30
C ALA A 108 -0.42 14.61 -18.97
N LYS A 109 -0.39 13.93 -20.13
CA LYS A 109 -1.58 13.45 -20.83
C LYS A 109 -2.39 12.48 -19.96
N VAL A 110 -1.72 11.52 -19.33
CA VAL A 110 -2.38 10.57 -18.41
C VAL A 110 -2.93 11.27 -17.17
N LEU A 111 -2.20 12.21 -16.57
CA LEU A 111 -2.67 13.00 -15.43
C LEU A 111 -3.95 13.75 -15.79
N CYS A 112 -3.94 14.51 -16.89
CA CYS A 112 -5.10 15.25 -17.37
C CYS A 112 -6.30 14.32 -17.59
N ALA A 113 -6.13 13.25 -18.37
CA ALA A 113 -7.19 12.30 -18.69
C ALA A 113 -7.80 11.67 -17.42
N LYS A 114 -6.97 11.25 -16.45
CA LYS A 114 -7.46 10.65 -15.20
C LYS A 114 -8.12 11.67 -14.27
N THR A 115 -7.68 12.93 -14.26
CA THR A 115 -8.29 14.00 -13.47
C THR A 115 -9.68 14.37 -13.99
N VAL A 116 -9.86 14.44 -15.31
CA VAL A 116 -11.18 14.70 -15.94
C VAL A 116 -12.03 13.44 -16.15
N ASN A 117 -11.56 12.30 -15.65
CA ASN A 117 -12.20 10.98 -15.74
C ASN A 117 -12.55 10.55 -17.18
N MET A 118 -11.62 10.80 -18.12
CA MET A 118 -11.71 10.45 -19.53
C MET A 118 -10.73 9.31 -19.87
N PRO A 119 -11.05 8.42 -20.82
CA PRO A 119 -10.06 7.49 -21.37
C PRO A 119 -8.89 8.24 -22.00
N VAL A 120 -7.65 7.77 -21.77
CA VAL A 120 -6.43 8.42 -22.29
C VAL A 120 -6.42 8.51 -23.83
N ALA A 121 -7.06 7.54 -24.50
CA ALA A 121 -7.18 7.48 -25.95
C ALA A 121 -8.07 8.59 -26.53
N ASP A 122 -9.01 9.10 -25.73
CA ASP A 122 -9.97 10.12 -26.16
C ASP A 122 -9.41 11.54 -26.00
N LEU A 123 -8.31 11.69 -25.26
CA LEU A 123 -7.62 12.96 -25.09
C LEU A 123 -6.73 13.25 -26.31
N PRO A 124 -6.88 14.41 -26.98
CA PRO A 124 -6.01 14.80 -28.08
C PRO A 124 -4.52 14.86 -27.67
N ASP A 125 -3.61 14.73 -28.64
CA ASP A 125 -2.18 14.82 -28.36
C ASP A 125 -1.72 16.24 -27.99
N ASP A 126 -2.34 17.27 -28.56
CA ASP A 126 -2.23 18.67 -28.12
C ASP A 126 -3.52 19.08 -27.42
N PHE A 127 -3.71 18.55 -26.22
CA PHE A 127 -4.86 18.92 -25.39
C PHE A 127 -4.65 20.28 -24.75
N LYS A 128 -5.76 20.98 -24.52
CA LYS A 128 -5.77 22.26 -23.81
C LYS A 128 -5.13 22.10 -22.44
N ASP A 129 -4.30 23.06 -22.03
CA ASP A 129 -3.61 23.10 -20.74
C ASP A 129 -2.46 22.08 -20.58
N GLN A 130 -2.01 21.43 -21.67
CA GLN A 130 -0.86 20.51 -21.65
C GLN A 130 0.37 21.11 -20.95
N ASP A 131 0.76 22.33 -21.32
CA ASP A 131 1.93 23.00 -20.74
C ASP A 131 1.75 23.25 -19.24
N GLN A 132 0.53 23.52 -18.78
CA GLN A 132 0.22 23.69 -17.36
C GLN A 132 0.47 22.39 -16.59
N TYR A 133 -0.01 21.25 -17.09
CA TYR A 133 0.24 19.96 -16.44
C TYR A 133 1.72 19.57 -16.45
N GLN A 134 2.43 19.83 -17.55
CA GLN A 134 3.88 19.58 -17.61
C GLN A 134 4.65 20.43 -16.60
N ASN A 135 4.33 21.74 -16.52
CA ASN A 135 4.96 22.64 -15.57
C ASN A 135 4.63 22.26 -14.12
N ALA A 136 3.39 21.89 -13.81
CA ALA A 136 2.99 21.45 -12.48
C ALA A 136 3.75 20.19 -12.04
N ILE A 137 3.94 19.21 -12.95
CA ILE A 137 4.73 18.00 -12.67
C ILE A 137 6.18 18.37 -12.37
N LEU A 138 6.80 19.25 -13.17
CA LEU A 138 8.20 19.65 -12.99
C LEU A 138 8.43 20.44 -11.69
N GLN A 139 7.52 21.37 -11.37
CA GLN A 139 7.59 22.14 -10.13
C GLN A 139 7.40 21.25 -8.90
N THR A 140 6.44 20.33 -8.95
CA THR A 140 6.22 19.38 -7.86
C THR A 140 7.38 18.40 -7.73
N GLU A 141 7.99 17.99 -8.85
CA GLU A 141 9.19 17.14 -8.84
C GLU A 141 10.38 17.83 -8.17
N GLU A 142 10.61 19.12 -8.41
CA GLU A 142 11.67 19.87 -7.74
C GLU A 142 11.53 19.81 -6.21
N VAL A 143 10.33 20.07 -5.71
CA VAL A 143 10.03 19.98 -4.27
C VAL A 143 10.12 18.54 -3.77
N LEU A 144 9.69 17.56 -4.58
CA LEU A 144 9.80 16.14 -4.24
C LEU A 144 11.27 15.72 -4.04
N LEU A 145 12.19 16.18 -4.90
CA LEU A 145 13.62 15.85 -4.78
C LEU A 145 14.20 16.36 -3.46
N GLU A 146 13.84 17.58 -3.06
CA GLU A 146 14.20 18.15 -1.75
C GLU A 146 13.54 17.38 -0.61
N ALA A 147 12.24 17.07 -0.73
CA ALA A 147 11.47 16.29 0.23
C ALA A 147 12.07 14.90 0.45
N LEU A 148 12.73 14.32 -0.54
CA LEU A 148 13.39 13.02 -0.45
C LEU A 148 14.85 13.12 -0.01
N CYS A 149 15.41 14.30 0.24
CA CYS A 149 16.85 14.48 0.45
C CYS A 149 17.71 13.80 -0.64
N PHE A 150 17.20 13.68 -1.88
CA PHE A 150 17.81 12.89 -2.95
C PHE A 150 18.08 11.41 -2.61
N ASP A 151 17.41 10.86 -1.59
CA ASP A 151 17.48 9.45 -1.21
C ASP A 151 16.37 8.66 -1.92
N PHE A 152 16.75 8.08 -3.06
CA PHE A 152 15.87 7.31 -3.93
C PHE A 152 15.85 5.82 -3.59
N VAL A 153 16.61 5.37 -2.59
CA VAL A 153 16.66 3.95 -2.22
C VAL A 153 15.36 3.56 -1.52
N VAL A 154 14.74 2.49 -2.03
CA VAL A 154 13.48 1.94 -1.53
C VAL A 154 13.64 0.43 -1.35
N ASP A 155 13.53 -0.01 -0.10
CA ASP A 155 13.38 -1.42 0.22
C ASP A 155 11.91 -1.82 0.00
N SER A 156 11.68 -2.98 -0.61
CA SER A 156 10.35 -3.43 -0.98
C SER A 156 9.98 -4.72 -0.25
N PRO A 157 8.81 -4.81 0.40
CA PRO A 157 8.33 -6.05 1.00
C PRO A 157 8.14 -7.15 -0.05
N HIS A 158 7.95 -6.79 -1.33
CA HIS A 158 7.88 -7.76 -2.43
C HIS A 158 9.21 -8.47 -2.64
N ALA A 159 10.34 -7.76 -2.54
CA ALA A 159 11.66 -8.38 -2.66
C ALA A 159 11.91 -9.37 -1.51
N GLU A 160 11.59 -8.96 -0.29
CA GLU A 160 11.66 -9.82 0.90
C GLU A 160 10.75 -11.06 0.81
N LEU A 161 9.57 -10.92 0.19
CA LEU A 161 8.68 -12.05 -0.07
C LEU A 161 9.27 -13.03 -1.09
N VAL A 162 9.91 -12.53 -2.16
CA VAL A 162 10.61 -13.39 -3.13
C VAL A 162 11.70 -14.22 -2.44
N ASP A 163 12.54 -13.58 -1.62
CA ASP A 163 13.59 -14.27 -0.87
C ASP A 163 13.02 -15.35 0.06
N LEU A 164 11.85 -15.07 0.67
CA LEU A 164 11.15 -16.03 1.54
C LEU A 164 10.61 -17.24 0.74
N PHE A 165 9.98 -17.02 -0.41
CA PHE A 165 9.44 -18.07 -1.27
C PHE A 165 10.53 -18.92 -1.95
N ASP A 166 11.69 -18.33 -2.23
CA ASP A 166 12.83 -19.05 -2.79
C ASP A 166 13.41 -20.07 -1.80
N VAL A 167 13.37 -19.75 -0.49
CA VAL A 167 13.84 -20.66 0.56
C VAL A 167 12.80 -21.74 0.88
N ARG A 168 11.52 -21.43 0.75
CA ARG A 168 10.42 -22.37 1.04
C ARG A 168 9.41 -22.42 -0.10
N GLN A 169 9.29 -23.60 -0.70
CA GLN A 169 8.27 -23.90 -1.69
C GLN A 169 6.89 -23.99 -1.03
N ASP A 170 6.19 -22.86 -1.02
CA ASP A 170 4.81 -22.76 -0.57
C ASP A 170 3.83 -23.00 -1.74
N SER A 171 2.52 -23.00 -1.45
CA SER A 171 1.52 -23.08 -2.51
C SER A 171 1.43 -21.76 -3.27
N LEU A 172 1.17 -21.83 -4.58
CA LEU A 172 0.93 -20.65 -5.41
C LEU A 172 -0.18 -19.75 -4.82
N GLU A 173 -1.24 -20.35 -4.24
CA GLU A 173 -2.29 -19.58 -3.56
C GLU A 173 -1.76 -18.74 -2.39
N LEU A 174 -0.79 -19.24 -1.62
CA LEU A 174 -0.17 -18.49 -0.53
C LEU A 174 0.71 -17.37 -1.03
N GLU A 175 1.53 -17.64 -2.05
CA GLU A 175 2.38 -16.64 -2.68
C GLU A 175 1.53 -15.49 -3.25
N GLU A 176 0.49 -15.81 -4.03
CA GLU A 176 -0.42 -14.82 -4.63
C GLU A 176 -1.19 -14.02 -3.56
N CYS A 177 -1.64 -14.67 -2.49
CA CYS A 177 -2.34 -14.00 -1.39
C CYS A 177 -1.43 -13.02 -0.65
N ALA A 178 -0.22 -13.46 -0.26
CA ALA A 178 0.76 -12.62 0.41
C ALA A 178 1.20 -11.44 -0.49
N TRP A 179 1.40 -11.69 -1.78
CA TRP A 179 1.72 -10.66 -2.77
C TRP A 179 0.58 -9.63 -2.91
N SER A 180 -0.68 -10.08 -2.94
CA SER A 180 -1.83 -9.19 -2.99
C SER A 180 -1.92 -8.31 -1.73
N ILE A 181 -1.67 -8.88 -0.55
CA ILE A 181 -1.65 -8.11 0.70
C ILE A 181 -0.51 -7.08 0.67
N ALA A 182 0.68 -7.46 0.17
CA ALA A 182 1.81 -6.55 0.02
C ALA A 182 1.49 -5.36 -0.90
N ASN A 183 0.79 -5.60 -2.02
CA ASN A 183 0.27 -4.52 -2.88
C ASN A 183 -0.65 -3.56 -2.13
N ASP A 184 -1.52 -4.09 -1.27
CA ASP A 184 -2.45 -3.27 -0.51
C ASP A 184 -1.74 -2.39 0.52
N THR A 185 -0.63 -2.87 1.10
CA THR A 185 0.15 -2.07 2.06
C THR A 185 0.70 -0.79 1.45
N ALA A 186 0.90 -0.73 0.12
CA ALA A 186 1.34 0.49 -0.56
C ALA A 186 0.33 1.65 -0.42
N ARG A 187 -0.94 1.37 -0.12
CA ARG A 187 -1.99 2.39 0.13
C ARG A 187 -1.98 2.92 1.56
N THR A 188 -1.08 2.42 2.39
CA THR A 188 -0.93 2.79 3.80
C THR A 188 0.46 3.35 4.04
N PRO A 189 0.69 4.17 5.07
CA PRO A 189 2.02 4.70 5.37
C PRO A 189 2.97 3.65 5.96
N LEU A 190 2.66 2.35 5.95
CA LEU A 190 3.49 1.30 6.54
C LEU A 190 4.97 1.36 6.10
N CYS A 191 5.22 1.71 4.83
CA CYS A 191 6.57 1.85 4.27
C CYS A 191 7.43 2.96 4.90
N VAL A 192 6.84 3.90 5.63
CA VAL A 192 7.56 4.94 6.40
C VAL A 192 7.51 4.70 7.91
N LEU A 193 6.91 3.59 8.34
CA LEU A 193 6.75 3.24 9.76
C LEU A 193 7.50 1.96 10.14
N PHE A 194 7.67 1.04 9.20
CA PHE A 194 8.25 -0.27 9.45
C PHE A 194 9.21 -0.68 8.32
N PRO A 195 10.30 -1.40 8.64
CA PRO A 195 11.18 -1.99 7.63
C PRO A 195 10.45 -2.98 6.71
N ALA A 196 10.91 -3.09 5.45
CA ALA A 196 10.32 -3.96 4.43
C ALA A 196 10.15 -5.42 4.91
N ARG A 197 11.17 -6.01 5.55
CA ARG A 197 11.13 -7.36 6.14
C ARG A 197 9.97 -7.57 7.13
N ILE A 198 9.65 -6.56 7.94
CA ILE A 198 8.56 -6.63 8.93
C ILE A 198 7.22 -6.65 8.21
N ILE A 199 7.07 -5.79 7.20
CA ILE A 199 5.85 -5.72 6.38
C ILE A 199 5.66 -7.03 5.60
N ALA A 200 6.71 -7.56 4.98
CA ALA A 200 6.69 -8.81 4.24
C ALA A 200 6.26 -9.99 5.12
N ALA A 201 6.85 -10.12 6.31
CA ALA A 201 6.48 -11.16 7.26
C ALA A 201 5.01 -11.04 7.71
N ALA A 202 4.52 -9.83 7.97
CA ALA A 202 3.11 -9.60 8.31
C ALA A 202 2.17 -10.02 7.16
N CYS A 203 2.52 -9.66 5.91
CA CYS A 203 1.75 -10.07 4.73
C CYS A 203 1.69 -11.60 4.60
N TYR A 204 2.84 -12.26 4.75
CA TYR A 204 2.95 -13.71 4.70
C TYR A 204 2.14 -14.41 5.81
N ILE A 205 2.29 -13.97 7.06
CA ILE A 205 1.58 -14.55 8.21
C ILE A 205 0.06 -14.37 8.08
N LEU A 206 -0.38 -13.20 7.61
CA LEU A 206 -1.80 -12.94 7.38
C LEU A 206 -2.35 -13.81 6.25
N ALA A 207 -1.61 -13.95 5.15
CA ALA A 207 -1.99 -14.81 4.02
C ALA A 207 -2.11 -16.28 4.45
N GLN A 208 -1.14 -16.78 5.23
CA GLN A 208 -1.19 -18.14 5.79
C GLN A 208 -2.48 -18.35 6.60
N HIS A 209 -2.79 -17.45 7.53
CA HIS A 209 -4.00 -17.57 8.33
C HIS A 209 -5.28 -17.48 7.47
N ALA A 210 -5.30 -16.61 6.45
CA ALA A 210 -6.44 -16.45 5.56
C ALA A 210 -6.72 -17.73 4.75
N ILE A 211 -5.68 -18.42 4.29
CA ILE A 211 -5.79 -19.66 3.50
C ILE A 211 -6.10 -20.87 4.38
N GLU A 212 -5.44 -21.01 5.52
CA GLU A 212 -5.69 -22.11 6.45
C GLU A 212 -7.06 -21.99 7.15
N GLY A 213 -7.60 -20.77 7.22
CA GLY A 213 -8.92 -20.47 7.75
C GLY A 213 -8.97 -20.33 9.28
N PRO A 214 -10.18 -20.09 9.84
CA PRO A 214 -10.37 -19.66 11.23
C PRO A 214 -10.06 -20.74 12.29
N GLN A 215 -9.92 -22.01 11.87
CA GLN A 215 -9.55 -23.11 12.76
C GLN A 215 -8.03 -23.22 12.94
N SER A 216 -7.25 -22.47 12.15
CA SER A 216 -5.81 -22.43 12.25
C SER A 216 -5.33 -21.65 13.48
N PRO A 217 -4.06 -21.79 13.90
CA PRO A 217 -3.50 -20.98 14.97
C PRO A 217 -3.74 -19.48 14.74
N SER A 218 -4.14 -18.79 15.81
CA SER A 218 -4.36 -17.34 15.79
C SER A 218 -3.09 -16.59 15.47
N LEU A 219 -3.22 -15.33 15.04
CA LEU A 219 -2.06 -14.48 14.77
C LEU A 219 -1.14 -14.33 15.99
N ASP A 220 -1.70 -14.23 17.20
CA ASP A 220 -0.93 -14.21 18.46
C ASP A 220 -0.03 -15.45 18.62
N VAL A 221 -0.55 -16.64 18.30
CA VAL A 221 0.22 -17.89 18.41
C VAL A 221 1.33 -17.92 17.36
N ARG A 222 1.06 -17.42 16.15
CA ARG A 222 2.05 -17.35 15.07
C ARG A 222 3.21 -16.43 15.43
N ILE A 223 2.96 -15.33 16.15
CA ILE A 223 3.99 -14.34 16.52
C ILE A 223 4.49 -14.43 17.97
N ALA A 224 4.10 -15.46 18.75
CA ALA A 224 4.47 -15.57 20.16
C ALA A 224 5.99 -15.65 20.41
N SER A 225 6.47 -15.13 21.53
CA SER A 225 7.83 -15.36 22.05
C SER A 225 7.74 -15.76 23.54
N PRO A 226 8.30 -16.90 23.98
CA PRO A 226 8.98 -17.93 23.19
C PRO A 226 8.01 -18.70 22.28
N ALA A 227 8.55 -19.47 21.33
CA ALA A 227 7.74 -20.34 20.49
C ALA A 227 6.86 -21.27 21.36
N PRO A 228 5.58 -21.51 20.98
CA PRO A 228 4.71 -22.40 21.74
C PRO A 228 5.34 -23.79 21.83
N SER A 229 5.53 -24.29 23.05
CA SER A 229 6.15 -25.60 23.26
C SER A 229 5.27 -26.71 22.67
N ALA A 230 5.86 -27.60 21.87
CA ALA A 230 5.20 -28.76 21.26
C ALA A 230 4.78 -29.86 22.26
N SER A 231 4.75 -29.57 23.57
CA SER A 231 4.65 -30.54 24.66
C SER A 231 3.22 -30.86 25.13
N LEU A 232 2.18 -30.42 24.41
CA LEU A 232 0.82 -30.91 24.67
C LEU A 232 0.56 -32.21 23.89
N PRO A 233 0.08 -33.30 24.53
CA PRO A 233 -0.28 -34.51 23.83
C PRO A 233 -1.54 -34.27 22.99
N THR A 234 -1.40 -34.18 21.67
CA THR A 234 -2.54 -34.02 20.75
C THR A 234 -3.19 -35.38 20.41
N PRO A 235 -4.53 -35.50 20.43
CA PRO A 235 -5.24 -36.69 19.97
C PRO A 235 -5.01 -36.96 18.47
N PRO A 236 -5.13 -38.22 18.00
CA PRO A 236 -4.74 -38.62 16.66
C PRO A 236 -5.88 -38.38 15.67
N SER A 237 -6.20 -37.13 15.31
CA SER A 237 -7.03 -36.85 14.14
C SER A 237 -7.04 -35.36 13.82
N HIS A 238 -6.03 -34.88 13.09
CA HIS A 238 -6.11 -33.77 12.12
C HIS A 238 -4.68 -33.53 11.63
N LYS A 239 -4.46 -33.42 10.30
CA LYS A 239 -3.20 -32.94 9.75
C LYS A 239 -3.04 -31.47 10.13
N VAL A 240 -2.54 -31.20 11.33
CA VAL A 240 -2.11 -29.86 11.74
C VAL A 240 -0.71 -29.66 11.16
N MET A 241 -0.51 -28.58 10.41
CA MET A 241 0.81 -28.21 9.90
C MET A 241 1.78 -28.10 11.09
N PRO A 242 3.02 -28.61 11.01
CA PRO A 242 3.95 -28.54 12.13
C PRO A 242 4.08 -27.09 12.63
N PRO A 243 4.18 -26.83 13.95
CA PRO A 243 4.34 -25.48 14.50
C PRO A 243 5.55 -24.72 13.93
N GLU A 244 6.53 -25.41 13.36
CA GLU A 244 7.67 -24.86 12.60
C GLU A 244 7.23 -24.14 11.31
N ALA A 245 6.17 -24.61 10.66
CA ALA A 245 5.73 -24.07 9.37
C ALA A 245 4.99 -22.72 9.50
N SER A 246 4.32 -22.45 10.63
CA SER A 246 3.61 -21.19 10.86
C SER A 246 4.51 -20.04 11.34
N ARG A 247 5.75 -20.36 11.72
CA ARG A 247 6.77 -19.41 12.19
C ARG A 247 7.93 -19.20 11.23
N PHE A 248 7.88 -19.83 10.06
CA PHE A 248 8.95 -19.79 9.08
C PHE A 248 9.44 -18.36 8.75
N ALA A 249 8.53 -17.42 8.52
CA ALA A 249 8.91 -16.02 8.26
C ALA A 249 9.71 -15.40 9.42
N ILE A 250 9.34 -15.69 10.66
CA ILE A 250 10.01 -15.18 11.87
C ILE A 250 11.43 -15.72 11.98
N GLU A 251 11.60 -17.01 11.71
CA GLU A 251 12.90 -17.70 11.76
C GLU A 251 13.79 -17.27 10.59
N HIS A 252 13.22 -17.16 9.39
CA HIS A 252 13.91 -16.72 8.18
C HIS A 252 14.55 -15.33 8.36
N PHE A 253 13.80 -14.37 8.91
CA PHE A 253 14.32 -13.02 9.15
C PHE A 253 15.06 -12.85 10.49
N GLY A 254 15.11 -13.89 11.34
CA GLY A 254 15.80 -13.85 12.63
C GLY A 254 15.23 -12.81 13.60
N PHE A 255 13.90 -12.65 13.63
CA PHE A 255 13.24 -11.62 14.43
C PHE A 255 13.36 -11.84 15.94
N ASN A 256 13.63 -10.75 16.65
CA ASN A 256 13.59 -10.70 18.11
C ASN A 256 12.22 -10.22 18.62
N GLU A 257 12.06 -10.07 19.94
CA GLU A 257 10.79 -9.64 20.54
C GLU A 257 10.31 -8.26 20.07
N VAL A 258 11.22 -7.32 19.80
CA VAL A 258 10.89 -5.98 19.30
C VAL A 258 10.38 -6.05 17.86
N ASP A 259 11.01 -6.87 17.02
CA ASP A 259 10.54 -7.12 15.66
C ASP A 259 9.14 -7.78 15.69
N LEU A 260 8.88 -8.72 16.61
CA LEU A 260 7.57 -9.37 16.74
C LEU A 260 6.46 -8.42 17.18
N VAL A 261 6.74 -7.47 18.07
CA VAL A 261 5.81 -6.38 18.41
C VAL A 261 5.53 -5.53 17.16
N SER A 262 6.54 -5.27 16.34
CA SER A 262 6.38 -4.53 15.09
C SER A 262 5.54 -5.30 14.06
N VAL A 263 5.74 -6.61 13.91
CA VAL A 263 4.90 -7.49 13.08
C VAL A 263 3.45 -7.47 13.57
N ALA A 264 3.22 -7.55 14.89
CA ALA A 264 1.89 -7.46 15.48
C ALA A 264 1.19 -6.14 15.12
N GLU A 265 1.94 -5.03 15.19
CA GLU A 265 1.44 -3.70 14.87
C GLU A 265 1.12 -3.56 13.38
N VAL A 266 1.97 -4.07 12.48
CA VAL A 266 1.69 -4.08 11.04
C VAL A 266 0.43 -4.90 10.72
N LEU A 267 0.27 -6.09 11.30
CA LEU A 267 -0.94 -6.91 11.15
C LEU A 267 -2.20 -6.16 11.58
N ASN A 268 -2.14 -5.46 12.73
CA ASN A 268 -3.24 -4.62 13.20
C ASN A 268 -3.59 -3.53 12.19
N ILE A 269 -2.60 -2.82 11.65
CA ILE A 269 -2.80 -1.72 10.69
C ILE A 269 -3.40 -2.23 9.38
N ILE A 270 -2.95 -3.37 8.87
CA ILE A 270 -3.51 -3.98 7.65
C ILE A 270 -4.99 -4.35 7.88
N LEU A 271 -5.30 -5.01 9.00
CA LEU A 271 -6.68 -5.40 9.34
C LEU A 271 -7.59 -4.19 9.55
N GLU A 272 -7.08 -3.13 10.21
CA GLU A 272 -7.79 -1.85 10.35
C GLU A 272 -8.09 -1.22 8.99
N PHE A 273 -7.11 -1.18 8.10
CA PHE A 273 -7.26 -0.64 6.75
C PHE A 273 -8.29 -1.42 5.95
N TYR A 274 -8.27 -2.76 6.01
CA TYR A 274 -9.28 -3.60 5.36
C TYR A 274 -10.68 -3.41 5.96
N GLY A 275 -10.80 -3.33 7.28
CA GLY A 275 -12.07 -3.06 7.95
C GLY A 275 -12.63 -1.64 7.69
N ALA A 276 -11.80 -0.71 7.23
CA ALA A 276 -12.21 0.63 6.85
C ALA A 276 -12.67 0.75 5.39
N GLN A 277 -12.35 -0.23 4.53
CA GLN A 277 -12.81 -0.26 3.15
C GLN A 277 -14.34 -0.46 3.10
N ASP A 278 -14.96 -0.01 2.01
CA ASP A 278 -16.36 -0.32 1.75
C ASP A 278 -16.51 -1.80 1.34
N LEU A 279 -16.76 -2.65 2.32
CA LEU A 279 -16.93 -4.10 2.13
C LEU A 279 -18.12 -4.46 1.23
N GLN A 280 -19.04 -3.54 0.92
CA GLN A 280 -20.07 -3.80 -0.08
C GLN A 280 -19.50 -3.84 -1.50
N THR A 281 -18.47 -3.03 -1.77
CA THR A 281 -17.76 -3.01 -3.05
C THR A 281 -16.57 -3.96 -3.07
N ALA A 282 -15.94 -4.20 -1.91
CA ALA A 282 -14.80 -5.08 -1.72
C ALA A 282 -15.15 -6.34 -0.92
N THR A 283 -16.17 -7.08 -1.37
CA THR A 283 -16.69 -8.27 -0.66
C THR A 283 -15.63 -9.35 -0.41
N HIS A 284 -14.65 -9.46 -1.29
CA HIS A 284 -13.51 -10.38 -1.16
C HIS A 284 -12.61 -10.09 0.06
N LEU A 285 -12.61 -8.86 0.58
CA LEU A 285 -11.86 -8.50 1.79
C LEU A 285 -12.58 -8.92 3.07
N GLY A 286 -13.88 -9.20 3.03
CA GLY A 286 -14.68 -9.54 4.21
C GLY A 286 -14.10 -10.67 5.08
N PRO A 287 -13.70 -11.82 4.49
CA PRO A 287 -13.08 -12.90 5.25
C PRO A 287 -11.77 -12.50 5.93
N VAL A 288 -10.91 -11.74 5.24
CA VAL A 288 -9.60 -11.30 5.77
C VAL A 288 -9.79 -10.22 6.85
N ALA A 289 -10.69 -9.26 6.63
CA ALA A 289 -11.01 -8.20 7.59
C ALA A 289 -11.67 -8.73 8.89
N ALA A 290 -12.25 -9.94 8.85
CA ALA A 290 -12.84 -10.61 10.01
C ALA A 290 -11.81 -11.36 10.88
N ILE A 291 -10.56 -11.49 10.43
CA ILE A 291 -9.49 -12.13 11.19
C ILE A 291 -9.23 -11.31 12.48
N PRO A 292 -9.28 -11.94 13.67
CA PRO A 292 -9.02 -11.22 14.92
C PRO A 292 -7.58 -10.67 14.95
N PRO A 293 -7.39 -9.37 15.25
CA PRO A 293 -6.06 -8.78 15.33
C PRO A 293 -5.24 -9.36 16.49
N PRO A 294 -3.90 -9.36 16.39
CA PRO A 294 -3.03 -9.72 17.50
C PRO A 294 -3.24 -8.82 18.72
N LYS A 295 -3.31 -9.43 19.91
CA LYS A 295 -3.47 -8.74 21.21
C LYS A 295 -2.19 -8.11 21.73
N ILE A 296 -1.04 -8.57 21.24
CA ILE A 296 0.29 -8.04 21.59
C ILE A 296 0.48 -6.58 21.10
N SER A 297 -0.50 -6.00 20.40
CA SER A 297 -0.44 -4.62 19.90
C SER A 297 -0.31 -3.58 21.02
N THR A 298 0.39 -2.50 20.66
CA THR A 298 0.58 -1.32 21.50
C THR A 298 -0.77 -0.67 21.86
N SER A 299 -0.81 0.12 22.93
CA SER A 299 -2.00 0.88 23.40
C SER A 299 -2.42 2.02 22.46
N ARG A 300 -2.15 1.89 21.16
CA ARG A 300 -2.39 2.90 20.13
C ARG A 300 -3.88 2.96 19.81
N GLU A 301 -4.40 4.17 19.65
CA GLU A 301 -5.75 4.37 19.12
C GLU A 301 -5.84 3.91 17.65
N LYS A 302 -7.02 3.41 17.28
CA LYS A 302 -7.33 2.98 15.92
C LYS A 302 -7.06 4.11 14.92
N MET A 303 -6.32 3.84 13.84
CA MET A 303 -5.96 4.85 12.84
C MET A 303 -6.99 4.96 11.71
N TYR A 304 -7.60 3.82 11.35
CA TYR A 304 -8.57 3.78 10.26
C TYR A 304 -10.01 3.67 10.77
N THR A 305 -10.85 4.58 10.27
CA THR A 305 -12.30 4.54 10.42
C THR A 305 -12.95 4.30 9.06
N SER A 306 -14.25 3.95 9.04
CA SER A 306 -14.95 3.64 7.79
C SER A 306 -14.83 4.77 6.76
N PHE A 307 -14.31 4.45 5.57
CA PHE A 307 -14.14 5.42 4.48
C PHE A 307 -15.47 5.96 3.94
N SER A 308 -16.58 5.22 4.12
CA SER A 308 -17.92 5.70 3.74
C SER A 308 -18.38 6.88 4.60
N HIS A 309 -17.98 6.93 5.87
CA HIS A 309 -18.33 8.04 6.77
C HIS A 309 -17.57 9.33 6.37
N LEU A 310 -16.29 9.20 5.99
CA LEU A 310 -15.47 10.33 5.54
C LEU A 310 -15.97 10.92 4.22
N ASN A 311 -16.43 10.08 3.29
CA ASN A 311 -17.06 10.56 2.05
C ASN A 311 -18.39 11.30 2.31
N SER A 312 -19.16 10.86 3.31
CA SER A 312 -20.47 11.46 3.64
C SER A 312 -20.33 12.86 4.25
N HIS A 313 -19.31 13.09 5.08
CA HIS A 313 -18.99 14.42 5.63
C HIS A 313 -18.64 15.45 4.54
N ARG A 314 -18.04 15.01 3.43
CA ARG A 314 -17.70 15.87 2.29
C ARG A 314 -18.95 16.41 1.58
N HIS A 315 -19.97 15.58 1.40
CA HIS A 315 -21.23 16.01 0.77
C HIS A 315 -22.01 17.00 1.66
N LEU A 316 -21.96 16.83 2.98
CA LEU A 316 -22.62 17.73 3.93
C LEU A 316 -21.89 19.08 4.07
N GLN A 317 -20.55 19.10 4.09
CA GLN A 317 -19.78 20.35 4.14
C GLN A 317 -19.87 21.15 2.83
N ALA A 318 -19.80 20.49 1.67
CA ALA A 318 -19.97 21.15 0.37
C ALA A 318 -21.39 21.73 0.16
N ALA A 319 -22.41 21.11 0.76
CA ALA A 319 -23.77 21.65 0.76
C ALA A 319 -23.94 22.84 1.71
N ALA A 320 -23.12 22.95 2.75
CA ALA A 320 -23.16 24.03 3.74
C ALA A 320 -22.37 25.28 3.33
N SER A 321 -21.38 25.16 2.44
CA SER A 321 -20.48 26.26 2.05
C SER A 321 -20.98 27.14 0.89
N GLY A 322 -22.13 26.86 0.28
CA GLY A 322 -22.87 27.84 -0.53
C GLY A 322 -22.13 28.51 -1.71
N ASP A 323 -21.07 27.92 -2.25
CA ASP A 323 -20.33 28.49 -3.38
C ASP A 323 -21.06 28.22 -4.71
N THR A 324 -21.97 29.14 -5.05
CA THR A 324 -22.53 29.27 -6.39
C THR A 324 -21.61 30.14 -7.25
N SER A 325 -20.59 29.55 -7.87
CA SER A 325 -20.00 30.10 -9.11
C SER A 325 -19.78 28.95 -10.11
N GLY A 326 -20.51 29.02 -11.23
CA GLY A 326 -20.87 27.86 -12.02
C GLY A 326 -19.89 27.44 -13.13
N SER A 327 -19.91 26.14 -13.43
CA SER A 327 -19.93 25.56 -14.79
C SER A 327 -20.34 24.07 -14.69
N PRO A 328 -20.95 23.48 -15.75
CA PRO A 328 -22.26 22.85 -15.63
C PRO A 328 -22.23 21.38 -15.20
N ALA A 329 -23.29 21.00 -14.48
CA ALA A 329 -23.63 19.63 -14.18
C ALA A 329 -23.97 18.84 -15.46
N SER A 330 -23.35 17.67 -15.62
CA SER A 330 -23.88 16.61 -16.49
C SER A 330 -24.54 15.54 -15.62
N SER A 331 -25.81 15.75 -15.32
CA SER A 331 -26.72 14.72 -14.84
C SER A 331 -27.15 13.85 -16.04
N HIS A 332 -26.47 12.74 -16.31
CA HIS A 332 -27.06 11.64 -17.07
C HIS A 332 -26.36 10.31 -16.76
N GLY A 333 -27.16 9.37 -16.26
CA GLY A 333 -27.10 7.97 -16.69
C GLY A 333 -26.05 7.10 -16.03
N ALA A 334 -26.49 6.34 -15.02
CA ALA A 334 -25.89 5.06 -14.67
C ALA A 334 -25.67 4.21 -15.94
N SER A 335 -24.43 3.84 -16.23
CA SER A 335 -24.06 2.76 -17.13
C SER A 335 -22.65 2.28 -16.78
N THR A 336 -22.61 1.20 -16.00
CA THR A 336 -21.44 0.39 -15.72
C THR A 336 -20.87 -0.17 -17.03
N PRO A 337 -19.58 -0.02 -17.35
CA PRO A 337 -18.95 -0.85 -18.39
C PRO A 337 -18.76 -2.26 -17.82
N GLY A 338 -19.30 -3.25 -18.53
CA GLY A 338 -19.33 -4.64 -18.13
C GLY A 338 -17.95 -5.27 -17.91
N ASN A 339 -17.96 -6.25 -17.00
CA ASN A 339 -16.98 -7.30 -16.80
C ASN A 339 -16.24 -7.70 -18.10
N PRO A 340 -14.90 -7.63 -18.16
CA PRO A 340 -14.18 -8.45 -19.12
C PRO A 340 -14.33 -9.91 -18.66
N GLN A 341 -15.16 -10.67 -19.38
CA GLN A 341 -15.24 -12.12 -19.22
C GLN A 341 -13.84 -12.72 -19.32
N SER A 342 -13.43 -13.40 -18.26
CA SER A 342 -12.25 -14.26 -18.23
C SER A 342 -12.39 -15.36 -19.29
N ARG A 343 -11.74 -15.17 -20.44
CA ARG A 343 -11.47 -16.29 -21.35
C ARG A 343 -10.45 -17.18 -20.67
N GLY A 344 -10.93 -18.31 -20.16
CA GLY A 344 -10.10 -19.38 -19.60
C GLY A 344 -9.00 -19.78 -20.58
N TRP A 345 -7.77 -19.73 -20.09
CA TRP A 345 -6.59 -20.26 -20.74
C TRP A 345 -6.75 -21.79 -20.89
N LYS A 346 -6.53 -22.32 -22.09
CA LYS A 346 -6.46 -23.77 -22.35
C LYS A 346 -5.05 -24.11 -22.83
N PRO A 347 -4.33 -25.04 -22.18
CA PRO A 347 -3.03 -25.48 -22.65
C PRO A 347 -3.19 -26.33 -23.92
N VAL A 348 -2.42 -26.00 -24.96
CA VAL A 348 -2.30 -26.81 -26.17
C VAL A 348 -1.50 -28.06 -25.84
N ARG A 349 -2.17 -29.22 -25.79
CA ARG A 349 -1.47 -30.52 -25.78
C ARG A 349 -1.04 -30.84 -27.21
N GLY A 350 0.28 -30.91 -27.43
CA GLY A 350 0.84 -31.54 -28.62
C GLY A 350 0.53 -33.04 -28.62
N SER A 351 0.03 -33.54 -29.74
CA SER A 351 -0.06 -34.98 -30.00
C SER A 351 0.18 -35.19 -31.50
N GLY A 352 1.15 -36.05 -31.83
CA GLY A 352 1.36 -36.58 -33.18
C GLY A 352 2.53 -35.96 -33.92
#